data_AF-A0A432FKE3-F1
#
_entry.id   AF-A0A432FKE3-F1
#
_cell.length_a   1.000
_cell.length_b   1.000
_cell.length_c   1.000
_cell.angle_alpha   90.00
_cell.angle_beta   90.00
_cell.angle_gamma   90.00
#
_symmetry.space_group_name_H-M   'P 1'
#
loop_
_entity.id
_entity.type
_entity.pdbx_description
1 polymer ?
#
loop_
_entity_poly.entity_id
_entity_poly.type
_entity_poly.pdbx_seq_one_letter_code
_entity_poly.pdbx_strand_id
1 'polypeptide(L)'
;ILIATHPECDPTICDASDFVGSTSQLIKYIAELPVDQKVAVGTEFNLVNRLRQKNTYVLSSTKPECPTMNETTLEDVYLTLKAIEDGEPINEIEIEDKTQKWAKIALERMLAL
;
A
#
# COMPACT_ATOMS: atom_id res chain seq x y z
N ILE A 1 -23.39 -0.29 6.21
CA ILE A 1 -22.04 -0.66 5.72
C ILE A 1 -21.17 0.56 5.97
N LEU A 2 -19.97 0.37 6.52
CA LEU A 2 -19.04 1.49 6.74
C LEU A 2 -18.20 1.71 5.48
N ILE A 3 -17.80 2.94 5.24
CA ILE A 3 -16.97 3.37 4.11
C ILE A 3 -15.61 3.82 4.66
N ALA A 4 -14.56 3.17 4.22
CA ALA A 4 -13.18 3.49 4.63
C ALA A 4 -12.32 3.75 3.39
N THR A 5 -11.64 4.89 3.31
CA THR A 5 -10.93 5.29 2.07
C THR A 5 -9.51 5.75 2.33
N HIS A 6 -8.66 5.66 1.30
CA HIS A 6 -7.33 6.24 1.31
C HIS A 6 -7.41 7.75 1.05
N PRO A 7 -6.58 8.61 1.68
CA PRO A 7 -6.59 10.06 1.44
C PRO A 7 -6.24 10.47 0.01
N GLU A 8 -5.74 9.54 -0.82
CA GLU A 8 -5.52 9.77 -2.26
C GLU A 8 -6.79 9.60 -3.11
N CYS A 9 -7.92 9.18 -2.53
CA CYS A 9 -9.22 9.21 -3.21
C CYS A 9 -9.67 10.65 -3.47
N ASP A 10 -10.65 10.80 -4.37
CA ASP A 10 -11.26 12.11 -4.63
C ASP A 10 -11.71 12.76 -3.30
N PRO A 11 -11.38 14.05 -3.04
CA PRO A 11 -11.73 14.70 -1.79
C PRO A 11 -13.21 14.59 -1.40
N THR A 12 -14.11 14.63 -2.39
CA THR A 12 -15.56 14.50 -2.15
C THR A 12 -15.95 13.11 -1.63
N ILE A 13 -15.19 12.08 -1.99
CA ILE A 13 -15.35 10.71 -1.50
C ILE A 13 -14.75 10.57 -0.11
N CYS A 14 -13.59 11.18 0.13
CA CYS A 14 -12.96 11.23 1.46
C CYS A 14 -13.91 11.89 2.48
N ASP A 15 -14.50 13.04 2.14
CA ASP A 15 -15.43 13.77 3.00
C ASP A 15 -16.71 12.97 3.30
N ALA A 16 -17.12 12.08 2.41
CA ALA A 16 -18.29 11.22 2.58
C ALA A 16 -17.99 9.89 3.28
N SER A 17 -16.72 9.61 3.62
CA SER A 17 -16.29 8.34 4.21
C SER A 17 -16.43 8.33 5.74
N ASP A 18 -16.77 7.19 6.33
CA ASP A 18 -16.78 7.01 7.79
C ASP A 18 -15.37 7.02 8.39
N PHE A 19 -14.36 6.67 7.57
CA PHE A 19 -12.94 6.69 7.96
C PHE A 19 -12.05 7.01 6.76
N VAL A 20 -11.04 7.87 6.97
CA VAL A 20 -10.00 8.18 5.97
C VAL A 20 -8.64 7.96 6.61
N GLY A 21 -7.76 7.22 5.95
CA GLY A 21 -6.42 6.97 6.49
C GLY A 21 -5.48 6.26 5.50
N SER A 22 -4.20 6.24 5.85
CA SER A 22 -3.18 5.49 5.09
C SER A 22 -3.51 4.00 5.05
N THR A 23 -2.87 3.26 4.15
CA THR A 23 -2.96 1.79 4.09
C THR A 23 -2.82 1.11 5.45
N SER A 24 -1.82 1.49 6.25
CA SER A 24 -1.61 0.92 7.59
C SER A 24 -2.74 1.27 8.57
N GLN A 25 -3.27 2.50 8.49
CA GLN A 25 -4.39 2.93 9.32
C GLN A 25 -5.69 2.22 8.94
N LEU A 26 -5.94 2.00 7.64
CA LEU A 26 -7.08 1.21 7.15
C LEU A 26 -7.01 -0.24 7.63
N ILE A 27 -5.83 -0.88 7.54
CA ILE A 27 -5.63 -2.25 8.05
C ILE A 27 -6.00 -2.31 9.53
N LYS A 28 -5.47 -1.39 10.34
CA LYS A 28 -5.73 -1.34 11.78
C LYS A 28 -7.22 -1.12 12.08
N TYR A 29 -7.81 -0.08 11.49
CA TYR A 29 -9.21 0.27 11.67
C TYR A 29 -10.13 -0.92 11.37
N ILE A 30 -9.91 -1.61 10.24
CA ILE A 30 -10.74 -2.72 9.80
C ILE A 30 -10.55 -3.98 10.66
N ALA A 31 -9.33 -4.21 11.16
CA ALA A 31 -9.04 -5.31 12.08
C ALA A 31 -9.70 -5.13 13.45
N GLU A 32 -9.88 -3.88 13.91
CA GLU A 32 -10.50 -3.54 15.19
C GLU A 32 -12.04 -3.54 15.13
N LEU A 33 -12.64 -3.53 13.93
CA LEU A 33 -14.09 -3.59 13.77
C LEU A 33 -14.65 -4.98 14.10
N PRO A 34 -15.91 -5.06 14.58
CA PRO A 34 -16.61 -6.33 14.75
C PRO A 34 -16.57 -7.19 13.49
N VAL A 35 -16.44 -8.51 13.63
CA VAL A 35 -16.30 -9.45 12.50
C VAL A 35 -17.49 -9.39 11.54
N ASP A 36 -18.69 -9.14 12.07
CA ASP A 36 -19.92 -9.03 11.27
C ASP A 36 -20.15 -7.64 10.65
N GLN A 37 -19.33 -6.65 11.04
CA GLN A 37 -19.43 -5.30 10.49
C GLN A 37 -18.99 -5.29 9.03
N LYS A 38 -19.92 -4.92 8.14
CA LYS A 38 -19.64 -4.73 6.72
C LYS A 38 -18.88 -3.43 6.49
N VAL A 39 -17.83 -3.50 5.67
CA VAL A 39 -17.00 -2.35 5.27
C VAL A 39 -16.75 -2.39 3.77
N ALA A 40 -16.94 -1.26 3.09
CA ALA A 40 -16.46 -1.05 1.73
C ALA A 40 -15.22 -0.15 1.78
N VAL A 41 -14.14 -0.57 1.11
CA VAL A 41 -12.81 0.03 1.22
C VAL A 41 -12.38 0.62 -0.12
N GLY A 42 -12.11 1.92 -0.15
CA GLY A 42 -11.59 2.64 -1.32
C GLY A 42 -10.07 2.73 -1.27
N THR A 43 -9.40 1.72 -1.81
CA THR A 43 -7.94 1.64 -1.98
C THR A 43 -7.64 0.55 -3.03
N GLU A 44 -6.37 0.21 -3.21
CA GLU A 44 -5.91 -0.80 -4.18
C GLU A 44 -6.51 -2.20 -3.87
N PHE A 45 -6.90 -2.92 -4.92
CA PHE A 45 -7.65 -4.17 -4.88
C PHE A 45 -6.96 -5.29 -4.09
N ASN A 46 -5.66 -5.50 -4.32
CA ASN A 46 -4.92 -6.56 -3.63
C ASN A 46 -4.82 -6.31 -2.13
N LEU A 47 -4.72 -5.04 -1.70
CA LEU A 47 -4.81 -4.70 -0.29
C LEU A 47 -6.16 -5.10 0.30
N VAL A 48 -7.28 -4.72 -0.34
CA VAL A 48 -8.62 -5.02 0.19
C VAL A 48 -8.83 -6.53 0.38
N ASN A 49 -8.35 -7.34 -0.56
CA ASN A 49 -8.45 -8.80 -0.47
C ASN A 49 -7.62 -9.43 0.64
N ARG A 50 -6.58 -8.74 1.13
CA ARG A 50 -5.73 -9.20 2.23
C ARG A 50 -6.29 -8.86 3.62
N LEU A 51 -7.29 -7.99 3.71
CA LEU A 51 -7.83 -7.47 4.98
C LEU A 51 -8.62 -8.53 5.78
N ARG A 52 -9.91 -8.68 5.49
CA ARG A 52 -10.78 -9.70 6.10
C ARG A 52 -11.55 -10.39 4.99
N GLN A 53 -11.50 -11.72 4.95
CA GLN A 53 -12.16 -12.50 3.89
C GLN A 53 -13.68 -12.34 3.85
N LYS A 54 -14.31 -12.03 4.99
CA LYS A 54 -15.75 -11.81 5.10
C LYS A 54 -16.05 -10.33 5.36
N ASN A 55 -17.19 -9.87 4.85
CA ASN A 55 -17.76 -8.55 5.13
C ASN A 55 -16.84 -7.35 4.77
N THR A 56 -15.85 -7.55 3.92
CA THR A 56 -14.99 -6.48 3.39
C THR A 56 -15.10 -6.47 1.87
N TYR A 57 -15.39 -5.31 1.30
CA TYR A 57 -15.72 -5.14 -0.11
C TYR A 57 -14.86 -4.04 -0.71
N VAL A 58 -14.57 -4.14 -2.01
CA VAL A 58 -13.90 -3.08 -2.76
C VAL A 58 -14.91 -1.98 -3.07
N LEU A 59 -14.59 -0.73 -2.72
CA LEU A 59 -15.41 0.44 -3.03
C LEU A 59 -15.11 0.93 -4.46
N SER A 60 -15.38 0.08 -5.45
CA SER A 60 -15.29 0.45 -6.86
C SER A 60 -16.15 -0.50 -7.70
N SER A 61 -16.71 0.02 -8.79
CA SER A 61 -17.35 -0.78 -9.83
C SER A 61 -16.33 -1.48 -10.75
N THR A 62 -15.08 -1.02 -10.72
CA THR A 62 -13.94 -1.60 -11.43
C THR A 62 -12.95 -2.22 -10.43
N LYS A 63 -11.88 -2.82 -10.95
CA LYS A 63 -10.78 -3.35 -10.14
C LYS A 63 -9.68 -2.27 -10.04
N PRO A 64 -9.56 -1.54 -8.92
CA PRO A 64 -8.51 -0.54 -8.76
C PRO A 64 -7.18 -1.25 -8.53
N GLU A 65 -6.47 -1.56 -9.61
CA GLU A 65 -5.15 -2.19 -9.57
C GLU A 65 -4.05 -1.18 -9.88
N CYS A 66 -2.87 -1.38 -9.30
CA CYS A 66 -1.67 -0.67 -9.69
C CYS A 66 -0.84 -1.57 -10.62
N PRO A 67 -0.79 -1.30 -11.94
CA PRO A 67 -0.08 -2.16 -12.89
C PRO A 67 1.39 -2.36 -12.52
N THR A 68 2.08 -1.27 -12.14
CA THR A 68 3.50 -1.30 -11.75
C THR A 68 3.76 -2.15 -10.52
N MET A 69 2.86 -2.16 -9.54
CA MET A 69 2.99 -3.05 -8.37
C MET A 69 2.81 -4.53 -8.73
N ASN A 70 2.07 -4.83 -9.80
CA ASN A 70 1.85 -6.18 -10.29
C ASN A 70 2.95 -6.66 -11.26
N GLU A 71 3.93 -5.82 -11.60
CA GLU A 71 5.06 -6.19 -12.46
C GLU A 71 6.04 -7.13 -11.72
N THR A 72 6.14 -7.04 -10.40
CA THR A 72 7.00 -7.93 -9.60
C THR A 72 6.38 -9.32 -9.44
N THR A 73 7.05 -10.34 -9.96
CA THR A 73 6.64 -11.74 -9.88
C THR A 73 7.45 -12.53 -8.85
N LEU A 74 7.01 -13.76 -8.55
CA LEU A 74 7.78 -14.68 -7.70
C LEU A 74 9.10 -15.11 -8.35
N GLU A 75 9.15 -15.16 -9.68
CA GLU A 75 10.36 -15.47 -10.43
C GLU A 75 11.40 -14.36 -10.27
N ASP A 76 10.98 -13.10 -10.38
CA ASP A 76 11.86 -11.94 -10.17
C ASP A 76 12.49 -11.96 -8.76
N VAL A 77 11.68 -12.27 -7.74
CA VAL A 77 12.15 -12.39 -6.36
C VAL A 77 13.15 -13.55 -6.22
N TYR A 78 12.84 -14.72 -6.78
CA TYR A 78 13.74 -15.87 -6.75
C TYR A 78 15.08 -15.58 -7.43
N LEU A 79 15.05 -15.03 -8.65
CA LEU A 79 16.25 -14.71 -9.41
C LEU A 79 17.10 -13.65 -8.70
N THR A 80 16.47 -12.62 -8.14
CA THR A 80 17.16 -11.57 -7.38
C THR A 80 17.87 -12.16 -6.15
N LEU A 81 17.19 -13.01 -5.38
CA LEU A 81 17.78 -13.66 -4.21
C LEU A 81 18.91 -14.63 -4.59
N LYS A 82 18.73 -15.38 -5.67
CA LYS A 82 19.74 -16.33 -6.15
C LYS A 82 21.00 -15.61 -6.63
N ALA A 83 20.84 -14.51 -7.35
CA ALA A 83 21.94 -13.65 -7.81
C ALA A 83 22.75 -13.09 -6.63
N ILE A 84 22.09 -12.65 -5.55
CA ILE A 84 22.74 -12.22 -4.31
C ILE A 84 23.52 -13.37 -3.65
N GLU A 85 22.91 -14.57 -3.57
CA GLU A 85 23.57 -15.76 -3.00
C GLU A 85 24.82 -16.17 -3.79
N ASP A 86 24.76 -16.05 -5.12
CA ASP A 86 25.84 -16.42 -6.03
C ASP A 86 26.95 -15.33 -6.12
N GLY A 87 26.77 -14.20 -5.43
CA GLY A 87 27.75 -13.10 -5.38
C GLY A 87 27.69 -12.13 -6.56
N GLU A 88 26.66 -12.21 -7.40
CA GLU A 88 26.48 -11.40 -8.61
C GLU A 88 25.12 -10.68 -8.55
N PRO A 89 24.93 -9.68 -7.66
CA PRO A 89 23.65 -9.03 -7.46
C PRO A 89 23.15 -8.35 -8.75
N ILE A 90 21.86 -8.52 -9.04
CA ILE A 90 21.18 -7.88 -10.16
C ILE A 90 20.30 -6.73 -9.66
N ASN A 91 20.08 -5.73 -10.53
CA ASN A 91 19.19 -4.60 -10.27
C ASN A 91 19.51 -3.82 -8.98
N GLU A 92 20.81 -3.72 -8.63
CA GLU A 92 21.24 -2.91 -7.50
C GLU A 92 20.91 -1.43 -7.76
N ILE A 93 20.25 -0.80 -6.77
CA ILE A 93 19.81 0.58 -6.89
C ILE A 93 20.97 1.49 -6.48
N GLU A 94 21.63 2.07 -7.47
CA GLU A 94 22.65 3.10 -7.26
C GLU A 94 22.03 4.50 -7.35
N ILE A 95 22.41 5.36 -6.42
CA ILE A 95 21.93 6.75 -6.34
C ILE A 95 23.14 7.66 -6.17
N GLU A 96 23.20 8.75 -6.94
CA GLU A 96 24.25 9.75 -6.80
C GLU A 96 24.33 10.32 -5.37
N ASP A 97 25.55 10.48 -4.83
CA ASP A 97 25.80 10.98 -3.47
C ASP A 97 25.04 12.26 -3.13
N LYS A 98 24.95 13.18 -4.11
CA LYS A 98 24.24 14.45 -3.95
C LYS A 98 22.74 14.21 -3.72
N THR A 99 22.14 13.33 -4.52
CA THR A 99 20.72 12.97 -4.42
C THR A 99 20.45 12.26 -3.10
N GLN A 100 21.28 11.27 -2.75
CA GLN A 100 21.17 10.53 -1.49
C GLN A 100 21.23 11.47 -0.27
N LYS A 101 22.19 12.40 -0.25
CA LYS A 101 22.35 13.37 0.84
C LYS A 101 21.10 14.22 1.05
N TRP A 102 20.57 14.84 -0.01
CA TRP A 102 19.44 15.76 0.13
C TRP A 102 18.13 15.02 0.40
N ALA A 103 17.92 13.84 -0.20
CA ALA A 103 16.77 13.00 0.10
C ALA A 103 16.76 12.55 1.57
N LYS A 104 17.92 12.14 2.10
CA LYS A 104 18.07 11.74 3.51
C LYS A 104 17.73 12.87 4.47
N ILE A 105 18.21 14.09 4.22
CA ILE A 105 17.90 15.25 5.07
C ILE A 105 16.38 15.55 5.09
N ALA A 106 15.70 15.45 3.94
CA ALA A 106 14.25 15.65 3.88
C ALA A 106 13.50 14.58 4.69
N LEU A 107 13.89 13.31 4.54
CA LEU A 107 13.31 12.19 5.29
C LEU A 107 13.55 12.32 6.81
N GLU A 108 14.77 12.65 7.24
CA GLU A 108 15.11 12.82 8.65
C GLU A 108 14.30 13.95 9.29
N ARG A 109 14.06 15.05 8.58
CA ARG A 109 13.19 16.14 9.05
C ARG A 109 11.74 15.71 9.20
N MET A 110 11.22 14.88 8.29
CA MET A 110 9.86 14.33 8.38
C MET A 110 9.71 13.41 9.60
N LEU A 111 10.72 12.57 9.89
CA LEU A 111 10.70 11.62 11.00
C LEU A 111 10.94 12.24 12.38
N ALA A 112 11.50 13.46 12.44
CA ALA A 112 11.75 14.18 13.68
C ALA A 112 10.53 14.97 14.21
N LEU A 113 9.42 14.99 13.45
CA LEU A 113 8.14 15.60 13.84
C LEU A 113 7.23 14.57 14.51
#